data_AF-A0A378MEG4-F1
#
_entry.id   AF-A0A378MEG4-F1
#
_cell.length_a   1.000
_cell.length_b   1.000
_cell.length_c   1.000
_cell.angle_alpha   90.00
_cell.angle_beta   90.00
_cell.angle_gamma   90.00
#
_symmetry.space_group_name_H-M   'P 1'
#
loop_
_entity.id
_entity.type
_entity.pdbx_description
1 polymer ?
#
loop_
_entity_poly.entity_id
_entity_poly.type
_entity_poly.pdbx_seq_one_letter_code
_entity_poly.pdbx_strand_id
1 'polypeptide(L)' 'MKKAYRIKKNQEFQTVFKRGKSVANRQFVVYLLKQESADTHFRIGLSVSKKLETLSAVIV' A
#
# COMPACT_ATOMS: atom_id res chain seq x y z
N MET A 1 5.95 -15.64 -2.31
CA MET A 1 6.49 -14.27 -2.19
C MET A 1 7.58 -14.24 -1.12
N LYS A 2 8.73 -13.62 -1.38
CA LYS A 2 9.78 -13.46 -0.35
C LYS A 2 9.28 -12.48 0.73
N LYS A 3 9.49 -12.81 2.00
CA LYS A 3 9.02 -12.02 3.17
C LYS A 3 9.52 -10.57 3.17
N ALA A 4 10.63 -10.29 2.48
CA ALA A 4 11.26 -8.97 2.42
C ALA A 4 10.44 -7.90 1.69
N TYR A 5 9.48 -8.30 0.84
CA TYR A 5 8.70 -7.37 0.03
C TYR A 5 7.37 -6.97 0.68
N ARG A 6 7.10 -7.30 1.95
CA ARG A 6 5.82 -6.99 2.61
C ARG A 6 5.97 -5.87 3.63
N ILE A 7 5.09 -4.88 3.56
CA ILE A 7 4.95 -3.88 4.63
C ILE A 7 4.16 -4.49 5.78
N LYS A 8 4.77 -4.52 6.98
CA LYS A 8 4.14 -4.99 8.23
C LYS A 8 3.92 -3.87 9.23
N LYS A 9 4.67 -2.77 9.14
CA LYS A 9 4.60 -1.67 10.10
C LYS A 9 3.46 -0.73 9.78
N ASN A 10 2.58 -0.48 10.75
CA ASN A 10 1.47 0.48 10.61
C ASN A 10 1.94 1.90 10.28
N GLN A 11 3.12 2.30 10.77
CA GLN A 11 3.69 3.62 10.45
C GLN A 11 3.97 3.78 8.95
N GLU A 12 4.46 2.73 8.28
CA GLU A 12 4.72 2.76 6.83
C GLU A 12 3.41 2.92 6.04
N PHE A 13 2.35 2.21 6.45
CA PHE A 13 1.01 2.40 5.89
C PHE A 13 0.51 3.85 6.05
N GLN A 14 0.64 4.42 7.25
CA GLN A 14 0.22 5.82 7.50
C GLN A 14 1.01 6.82 6.64
N THR A 15 2.31 6.62 6.47
CA THR A 15 3.14 7.50 5.63
C THR A 15 2.68 7.45 4.17
N VAL A 16 2.40 6.25 3.65
CA VAL A 16 1.89 6.11 2.28
C VAL A 16 0.51 6.76 2.12
N PHE A 17 -0.39 6.58 3.09
CA PHE A 17 -1.70 7.23 3.03
C PHE A 17 -1.64 8.76 3.06
N LYS A 18 -0.66 9.32 3.79
CA LYS A 18 -0.50 10.78 3.94
C LYS A 18 0.27 11.44 2.79
N ARG A 19 1.27 10.76 2.23
CA ARG A 19 2.23 11.36 1.28
C ARG A 19 2.24 10.69 -0.10
N GLY A 20 1.65 9.51 -0.23
CA GLY A 20 1.58 8.76 -1.48
C GLY A 20 0.53 9.32 -2.44
N LYS A 21 0.73 9.08 -3.73
CA LYS A 21 -0.27 9.35 -4.77
C LYS A 21 -1.26 8.19 -4.82
N SER A 22 -2.56 8.48 -4.89
CA SER A 22 -3.59 7.45 -5.01
C SER A 22 -4.16 7.37 -6.42
N VAL A 23 -4.47 6.15 -6.84
CA VAL A 23 -5.24 5.86 -8.06
C VAL A 23 -6.30 4.85 -7.69
N ALA A 24 -7.56 5.15 -8.00
CA ALA A 24 -8.70 4.29 -7.65
C ALA A 24 -9.37 3.75 -8.91
N ASN A 25 -9.80 2.49 -8.84
CA ASN A 25 -10.77 1.89 -9.75
C ASN A 25 -11.99 1.41 -8.95
N ARG A 26 -13.00 0.83 -9.63
CA ARG A 26 -14.26 0.40 -8.99
C ARG A 26 -14.07 -0.62 -7.87
N GLN A 27 -12.96 -1.37 -7.86
CA GLN A 27 -12.72 -2.50 -6.98
C GLN A 27 -11.54 -2.28 -6.02
N PHE A 28 -10.61 -1.37 -6.33
CA PHE A 28 -9.32 -1.24 -5.66
C PHE A 28 -8.86 0.22 -5.62
N VAL A 29 -8.07 0.54 -4.59
CA VAL A 29 -7.39 1.83 -4.49
C VAL A 29 -5.91 1.57 -4.29
N VAL A 30 -5.08 1.97 -5.23
CA VAL A 30 -3.63 1.78 -5.17
C VAL A 30 -3.00 3.08 -4.67
N TYR A 31 -2.10 2.98 -3.69
CA TYR A 31 -1.29 4.10 -3.23
C TYR A 31 0.16 3.87 -3.60
N LEU A 32 0.78 4.87 -4.21
CA LEU A 32 2.17 4.82 -4.66
C LEU A 32 2.96 5.90 -3.93
N LEU A 33 3.94 5.47 -3.13
CA LEU A 33 4.93 6.36 -2.52
C LEU A 33 6.30 6.07 -3.13
N LYS A 34 6.84 7.04 -3.87
CA LYS A 34 8.21 6.94 -4.39
C LYS A 34 9.17 7.10 -3.22
N GLN A 35 9.94 6.07 -2.91
CA GLN A 35 11.03 6.17 -1.94
C GLN A 35 12.25 6.74 -2.64
N GLU A 36 12.88 7.77 -2.06
CA GLU A 36 14.04 8.45 -2.67
C GLU A 36 15.36 7.67 -2.51
N SER A 37 15.41 6.68 -1.61
CA SER A 37 16.58 5.83 -1.46
C SER A 37 16.60 4.72 -2.52
N ALA A 38 17.60 4.79 -3.41
CA ALA A 38 17.74 3.99 -4.63
C ALA A 38 17.97 2.48 -4.45
N ASP A 39 18.10 1.96 -3.22
CA ASP A 39 18.73 0.65 -3.00
C ASP A 39 17.92 -0.39 -2.21
N THR A 40 16.60 -0.27 -2.09
CA THR A 40 15.89 -1.26 -1.24
C THR A 40 14.50 -1.58 -1.71
N HIS A 41 14.42 -2.50 -2.68
CA HIS A 41 13.33 -3.45 -2.96
C HIS A 41 11.89 -2.92 -2.83
N PHE A 42 11.10 -3.07 -3.89
CA PHE A 42 9.66 -2.74 -3.85
C PHE A 42 8.93 -3.46 -2.70
N ARG A 43 8.22 -2.69 -1.87
CA ARG A 43 7.44 -3.22 -0.75
C ARG A 43 5.95 -3.08 -1.05
N ILE A 44 5.22 -4.15 -0.82
CA ILE A 44 3.79 -4.25 -1.02
C ILE A 44 3.08 -4.34 0.33
N GLY A 45 2.15 -3.42 0.57
CA GLY A 45 1.17 -3.52 1.65
C GLY A 45 -0.20 -3.88 1.08
N LEU A 46 -0.93 -4.79 1.74
CA LEU A 46 -2.35 -5.02 1.45
C LEU A 46 -3.16 -4.65 2.68
N SER A 47 -4.03 -3.65 2.54
CA SER A 47 -5.05 -3.35 3.53
C SER A 47 -6.42 -3.64 2.95
N VAL A 48 -7.30 -4.25 3.73
CA VAL A 48 -8.68 -4.52 3.35
C VAL A 48 -9.61 -3.91 4.39
N SER A 49 -10.68 -3.26 3.93
CA SER A 49 -11.71 -2.77 4.84
C SER A 49 -12.58 -3.95 5.31
N LYS A 50 -13.04 -3.93 6.57
CA LYS A 50 -13.95 -4.96 7.12
C LYS A 50 -15.33 -4.94 6.44
N LYS A 51 -15.67 -3.88 5.72
CA LYS A 51 -16.94 -3.72 5.03
C LYS A 51 -16.93 -4.54 3.73
N LEU A 52 -17.60 -5.69 3.77
CA LEU A 52 -17.65 -6.70 2.69
C LEU A 52 -18.24 -6.20 1.37
N GLU A 53 -18.91 -5.04 1.35
CA GLU A 53 -19.55 -4.48 0.15
C GLU A 53 -18.56 -3.81 -0.81
N THR A 54 -17.35 -3.47 -0.35
CA THR A 54 -16.29 -2.94 -1.22
C THR A 54 -14.95 -3.46 -0.73
N LEU A 55 -14.42 -4.47 -1.41
CA LEU A 55 -13.09 -5.01 -1.19
C LEU A 55 -12.03 -4.01 -1.67
N SER A 56 -11.99 -2.82 -1.08
CA SER A 56 -10.98 -1.81 -1.35
C SER A 56 -9.64 -2.34 -0.86
N ALA A 57 -8.94 -3.06 -1.73
CA ALA A 57 -7.58 -3.49 -1.43
C ALA A 57 -6.68 -2.28 -1.65
N VAL A 58 -6.10 -1.79 -0.56
CA VAL A 58 -5.04 -0.79 -0.62
C VAL A 58 -3.77 -1.53 -0.98
N ILE A 59 -3.34 -1.40 -2.23
CA ILE A 59 -2.00 -1.84 -2.65
C ILE A 59 -1.09 -0.63 -2.44
N VAL A 60 -0.31 -0.69 -1.36
CA VAL A 60 0.83 0.21 -1.11
C VAL A 60 2.05 -0.33 -1.81
#